data_AF-A0A958RVF0-F1
#
_entry.id   AF-A0A958RVF0-F1
#
_cell.length_a   1.000
_cell.length_b   1.000
_cell.length_c   1.000
_cell.angle_alpha   90.00
_cell.angle_beta   90.00
_cell.angle_gamma   90.00
#
_symmetry.space_group_name_H-M   'P 1'
#
loop_
_entity.id
_entity.type
_entity.pdbx_description
1 polymer ?
#
loop_
_entity_poly.entity_id
_entity_poly.type
_entity_poly.pdbx_seq_one_letter_code
_entity_poly.pdbx_strand_id
1 'polypeptide(L)'
;MKLKHSYYWLIGAAALTWVGCIKPPQCPDTPFIEYKDFIITNDSAQLFFQFSDGDGDIGLKKSETQAPYDYNLYMSYFEKVNGVFVEDSTLDPPFWYRVPYLNTENSNRCVKGTIHVNLSPFYRNFLSPESDTIMFRFYLLDRALNKSNIIDTPEIITP
;
A
#
# COMPACT_ATOMS: atom_id res chain seq x y z
N MET A 1 86.84 -0.63 1.43
CA MET A 1 86.89 0.85 1.37
C MET A 1 85.47 1.37 1.26
N LYS A 2 85.16 2.42 2.02
CA LYS A 2 83.83 2.96 2.31
C LYS A 2 83.10 3.45 1.06
N LEU A 3 81.78 3.29 1.03
CA LEU A 3 80.86 4.40 0.70
C LEU A 3 79.53 4.19 1.41
N LYS A 4 79.27 5.06 2.39
CA LYS A 4 77.96 5.42 2.93
C LYS A 4 77.21 6.23 1.86
N HIS A 5 75.87 6.26 1.89
CA HIS A 5 74.90 7.34 1.57
C HIS A 5 73.51 6.64 1.51
N SER A 6 72.72 6.62 2.59
CA SER A 6 71.83 7.68 3.10
C SER A 6 70.50 7.83 2.34
N TYR A 7 69.43 7.82 3.13
CA TYR A 7 68.11 8.43 2.96
C TYR A 7 66.90 7.58 2.50
N TYR A 8 66.08 7.30 3.53
CA TYR A 8 64.61 7.16 3.61
C TYR A 8 63.80 7.01 2.31
N TRP A 9 63.15 5.86 2.17
CA TRP A 9 61.92 5.74 1.38
C TRP A 9 60.73 5.51 2.31
N LEU A 10 60.00 6.62 2.49
CA LEU A 10 58.57 6.77 2.73
C LEU A 10 57.77 5.49 3.04
N ILE A 11 57.28 5.44 4.27
CA ILE A 11 56.14 4.62 4.68
C ILE A 11 54.92 5.08 3.88
N GLY A 12 54.57 4.36 2.82
CA GLY A 12 53.30 4.49 2.12
C GLY A 12 52.29 3.51 2.70
N ALA A 13 51.64 3.86 3.81
CA ALA A 13 50.46 3.14 4.29
C ALA A 13 49.29 3.43 3.34
N ALA A 14 49.06 2.55 2.36
CA ALA A 14 47.86 2.57 1.54
C ALA A 14 46.66 2.14 2.41
N ALA A 15 46.03 3.11 3.07
CA ALA A 15 44.76 2.88 3.76
C ALA A 15 43.67 2.57 2.72
N LEU A 16 43.14 1.34 2.78
CA LEU A 16 41.90 0.96 2.11
C LEU A 16 40.79 1.94 2.49
N THR A 17 40.17 2.58 1.49
CA THR A 17 38.81 3.08 1.64
C THR A 17 37.93 2.37 0.61
N TRP A 18 37.38 1.24 1.02
CA TRP A 18 36.19 0.70 0.38
C TRP A 18 35.07 1.69 0.67
N VAL A 19 34.80 2.59 -0.28
CA VAL A 19 33.56 3.35 -0.30
C VAL A 19 32.47 2.36 -0.69
N GLY A 20 32.00 1.59 0.30
CA GLY A 20 30.78 0.81 0.18
C GLY A 20 29.65 1.79 -0.08
N CYS A 21 29.18 1.85 -1.32
CA CYS A 21 27.95 2.53 -1.66
C CYS A 21 26.83 1.84 -0.86
N ILE A 22 26.37 2.48 0.22
CA ILE A 22 25.16 2.05 0.92
C ILE A 22 24.03 2.25 -0.09
N LYS A 23 23.58 1.16 -0.70
CA LYS A 23 22.37 1.21 -1.52
C LYS A 23 21.25 1.71 -0.61
N PRO A 24 20.48 2.73 -1.02
CA PRO A 24 19.29 3.11 -0.27
C PRO A 24 18.44 1.84 -0.08
N PRO A 25 17.76 1.69 1.07
CA PRO A 25 16.91 0.53 1.31
C PRO A 25 15.98 0.35 0.12
N GLN A 26 16.01 -0.84 -0.49
CA GLN A 26 15.16 -1.10 -1.65
C GLN A 26 13.70 -1.07 -1.18
N CYS A 27 12.84 -0.46 -1.99
CA CYS A 27 11.40 -0.55 -1.79
C CYS A 27 11.00 -2.03 -1.89
N PRO A 28 10.27 -2.59 -0.91
CA PRO A 28 9.86 -3.98 -0.95
C PRO A 28 9.00 -4.26 -2.19
N ASP A 29 9.16 -5.43 -2.80
CA ASP A 29 8.32 -5.90 -3.91
C ASP A 29 6.89 -6.22 -3.43
N THR A 30 6.68 -6.39 -2.12
CA THR A 30 5.33 -6.48 -1.56
C THR A 30 4.72 -5.09 -1.40
N PRO A 31 3.46 -4.87 -1.82
CA PRO A 31 2.81 -3.57 -1.68
C PRO A 31 2.75 -3.12 -0.23
N PHE A 32 2.96 -1.83 -0.02
CA PHE A 32 2.69 -1.17 1.26
C PHE A 32 1.66 -0.07 1.05
N ILE A 33 0.66 0.00 1.92
CA ILE A 33 -0.40 1.00 1.87
C ILE A 33 -0.41 1.88 3.12
N GLU A 34 -0.97 3.09 3.00
CA GLU A 34 -1.14 4.05 4.09
C GLU A 34 -2.46 4.83 3.95
N TYR A 35 -3.33 4.78 4.96
CA TYR A 35 -4.58 5.56 4.99
C TYR A 35 -4.30 7.06 4.89
N LYS A 36 -5.17 7.78 4.18
CA LYS A 36 -5.11 9.25 4.12
C LYS A 36 -6.40 9.92 4.55
N ASP A 37 -7.52 9.57 3.93
CA ASP A 37 -8.77 10.29 4.20
C ASP A 37 -10.01 9.48 3.84
N PHE A 38 -11.16 9.89 4.39
CA PHE A 38 -12.48 9.37 4.07
C PHE A 38 -13.48 10.52 3.99
N ILE A 39 -13.98 10.79 2.78
CA ILE A 39 -14.84 11.96 2.52
C ILE A 39 -16.25 11.48 2.17
N ILE A 40 -17.24 11.84 2.99
CA ILE A 40 -18.65 11.57 2.72
C ILE A 40 -19.23 12.70 1.85
N THR A 41 -19.93 12.33 0.78
CA THR A 41 -20.66 13.23 -0.11
C THR A 41 -22.07 12.69 -0.35
N ASN A 42 -23.05 13.21 0.39
CA ASN A 42 -24.44 12.76 0.39
C ASN A 42 -24.52 11.23 0.64
N ASP A 43 -24.99 10.48 -0.36
CA ASP A 43 -25.16 9.02 -0.30
C ASP A 43 -23.92 8.24 -0.73
N SER A 44 -22.82 8.92 -1.05
CA SER A 44 -21.56 8.31 -1.49
C SER A 44 -20.41 8.71 -0.58
N ALA A 45 -19.30 7.97 -0.66
CA ALA A 45 -18.06 8.37 -0.03
C ALA A 45 -16.83 8.08 -0.90
N GLN A 46 -15.71 8.68 -0.53
CA GLN A 46 -14.41 8.45 -1.15
C GLN A 46 -13.39 8.06 -0.09
N LEU A 47 -12.75 6.90 -0.25
CA LEU A 47 -11.61 6.48 0.54
C LEU A 47 -10.31 6.81 -0.22
N PHE A 48 -9.38 7.46 0.47
CA PHE A 48 -8.07 7.86 -0.04
C PHE A 48 -6.99 7.10 0.73
N PHE A 49 -6.10 6.43 0.01
CA PHE A 49 -4.90 5.83 0.60
C PHE A 49 -3.72 5.91 -0.38
N GLN A 50 -2.51 5.93 0.15
CA GLN A 50 -1.29 5.85 -0.65
C GLN A 50 -0.82 4.40 -0.76
N PHE A 51 -0.12 4.08 -1.83
CA PHE A 51 0.58 2.81 -2.00
C PHE A 51 2.03 3.02 -2.41
N SER A 52 2.88 2.05 -2.11
CA SER A 52 4.22 1.89 -2.67
C SER A 52 4.52 0.45 -2.99
N ASP A 53 5.23 0.20 -4.08
CA ASP A 53 5.51 -1.14 -4.60
C ASP A 53 6.85 -1.19 -5.35
N GLY A 54 7.63 -2.24 -5.11
CA GLY A 54 9.05 -2.32 -5.49
C GLY A 54 9.31 -2.70 -6.94
N ASP A 55 8.58 -3.68 -7.45
CA ASP A 55 8.67 -4.21 -8.81
C ASP A 55 7.56 -3.68 -9.73
N GLY A 56 6.60 -2.94 -9.16
CA GLY A 56 5.64 -2.12 -9.89
C GLY A 56 4.50 -2.93 -10.48
N ASP A 57 4.18 -4.09 -9.93
CA ASP A 57 3.19 -5.01 -10.50
C ASP A 57 1.76 -4.78 -10.00
N ILE A 58 1.46 -3.55 -9.55
CA ILE A 58 0.15 -3.14 -9.05
C ILE A 58 -0.94 -3.08 -10.15
N GLY A 59 -2.14 -3.53 -9.75
CA GLY A 59 -3.37 -3.34 -10.49
C GLY A 59 -3.61 -4.36 -11.59
N LEU A 60 -4.88 -4.51 -11.96
CA LEU A 60 -5.38 -5.57 -12.83
C LEU A 60 -5.83 -5.03 -14.19
N LYS A 61 -5.57 -5.78 -15.26
CA LYS A 61 -6.07 -5.51 -16.61
C LYS A 61 -7.58 -5.72 -16.64
N LYS A 62 -8.27 -4.99 -17.51
CA LYS A 62 -9.73 -5.14 -17.70
C LYS A 62 -10.14 -6.54 -18.16
N SER A 63 -9.25 -7.25 -18.85
CA SER A 63 -9.47 -8.61 -19.34
C SER A 63 -9.33 -9.69 -18.28
N GLU A 64 -8.70 -9.40 -17.14
CA GLU A 64 -8.50 -10.35 -16.04
C GLU A 64 -9.75 -10.34 -15.17
N THR A 65 -10.77 -11.16 -15.46
CA THR A 65 -12.06 -11.11 -14.75
C THR A 65 -12.36 -12.37 -13.93
N GLN A 66 -11.43 -13.32 -13.89
CA GLN A 66 -11.57 -14.59 -13.17
C GLN A 66 -10.67 -14.61 -11.95
N ALA A 67 -11.11 -15.28 -10.90
CA ALA A 67 -10.33 -15.50 -9.69
C ALA A 67 -8.95 -16.13 -10.01
N PRO A 68 -7.87 -15.72 -9.32
CA PRO A 68 -7.83 -14.76 -8.20
C PRO A 68 -7.70 -13.28 -8.64
N TYR A 69 -7.92 -12.97 -9.92
CA TYR A 69 -7.73 -11.64 -10.50
C TYR A 69 -9.06 -10.93 -10.82
N ASP A 70 -10.15 -11.37 -10.23
CA ASP A 70 -11.46 -10.70 -10.29
C ASP A 70 -11.51 -9.46 -9.38
N TYR A 71 -10.75 -9.46 -8.28
CA TYR A 71 -10.55 -8.32 -7.37
C TYR A 71 -9.11 -8.27 -6.87
N ASN A 72 -8.67 -7.11 -6.37
CA ASN A 72 -7.38 -7.02 -5.69
C ASN A 72 -7.34 -6.02 -4.54
N LEU A 73 -8.37 -5.21 -4.34
CA LEU A 73 -8.56 -4.42 -3.14
C LEU A 73 -9.74 -5.01 -2.35
N TYR A 74 -9.45 -5.59 -1.20
CA TYR A 74 -10.45 -6.23 -0.34
C TYR A 74 -10.70 -5.34 0.86
N MET A 75 -11.95 -4.91 1.03
CA MET A 75 -12.39 -4.12 2.18
C MET A 75 -13.48 -4.88 2.95
N SER A 76 -13.26 -5.07 4.25
CA SER A 76 -14.27 -5.51 5.22
C SER A 76 -14.93 -4.29 5.85
N TYR A 77 -16.23 -4.39 6.11
CA TYR A 77 -17.05 -3.34 6.69
C TYR A 77 -17.47 -3.69 8.12
N PHE A 78 -17.42 -2.70 9.00
CA PHE A 78 -17.74 -2.85 10.42
C PHE A 78 -18.70 -1.75 10.86
N GLU A 79 -19.63 -2.11 11.74
CA GLU A 79 -20.51 -1.19 12.46
C GLU A 79 -20.16 -1.18 13.94
N LYS A 80 -20.32 -0.04 14.60
CA LYS A 80 -20.07 0.07 16.04
C LYS A 80 -21.35 -0.21 16.82
N VAL A 81 -21.43 -1.40 17.40
CA VAL A 81 -22.57 -1.85 18.21
C VAL A 81 -22.17 -1.88 19.68
N ASN A 82 -22.88 -1.14 20.53
CA ASN A 82 -22.59 -1.04 21.97
C ASN A 82 -21.12 -0.68 22.29
N GLY A 83 -20.50 0.17 21.45
CA GLY A 83 -19.11 0.62 21.61
C GLY A 83 -18.05 -0.31 21.02
N VAL A 84 -18.44 -1.43 20.40
CA VAL A 84 -17.52 -2.42 19.80
C VAL A 84 -17.77 -2.52 18.30
N PHE A 85 -16.69 -2.54 17.50
CA PHE A 85 -16.79 -2.81 16.07
C PHE A 85 -17.10 -4.27 15.79
N VAL A 86 -18.19 -4.52 15.09
CA VAL A 86 -18.65 -5.83 14.64
C VAL A 86 -18.58 -5.85 13.12
N GLU A 87 -17.91 -6.83 12.55
CA GLU A 87 -17.87 -7.02 11.09
C GLU A 87 -19.25 -7.43 10.58
N ASP A 88 -19.74 -6.74 9.56
CA ASP A 88 -20.88 -7.20 8.78
C ASP A 88 -20.35 -7.87 7.51
N SER A 89 -20.17 -9.19 7.59
CA SER A 89 -19.74 -10.03 6.48
C SER A 89 -20.90 -10.47 5.57
N THR A 90 -22.11 -9.93 5.78
CA THR A 90 -23.32 -10.34 5.05
C THR A 90 -23.68 -9.41 3.90
N LEU A 91 -22.91 -8.33 3.71
CA LEU A 91 -23.10 -7.37 2.62
C LEU A 91 -22.99 -8.03 1.24
N ASP A 92 -24.00 -7.78 0.41
CA ASP A 92 -24.05 -8.20 -0.99
C ASP A 92 -24.45 -7.00 -1.87
N PRO A 93 -23.57 -6.51 -2.76
CA PRO A 93 -22.19 -6.99 -2.97
C PRO A 93 -21.24 -6.58 -1.83
N PRO A 94 -20.12 -7.32 -1.62
CA PRO A 94 -19.07 -6.89 -0.71
C PRO A 94 -18.33 -5.67 -1.25
N PHE A 95 -17.61 -4.95 -0.38
CA PHE A 95 -16.75 -3.82 -0.74
C PHE A 95 -15.41 -4.25 -1.35
N TRP A 96 -15.46 -5.08 -2.39
CA TRP A 96 -14.28 -5.51 -3.12
C TRP A 96 -14.14 -4.71 -4.40
N TYR A 97 -12.92 -4.23 -4.65
CA TYR A 97 -12.62 -3.31 -5.72
C TYR A 97 -11.45 -3.80 -6.57
N ARG A 98 -11.35 -3.22 -7.76
CA ARG A 98 -10.26 -3.44 -8.70
C ARG A 98 -9.46 -2.16 -8.83
N VAL A 99 -8.20 -2.21 -8.44
CA VAL A 99 -7.23 -1.19 -8.84
C VAL A 99 -6.88 -1.42 -10.31
N PRO A 100 -7.06 -0.43 -11.20
CA PRO A 100 -6.73 -0.59 -12.62
C PRO A 100 -5.24 -0.86 -12.85
N TYR A 101 -4.93 -1.60 -13.91
CA TYR A 101 -3.56 -1.84 -14.36
C TYR A 101 -2.76 -0.55 -14.45
N LEU A 102 -1.66 -0.50 -13.70
CA LEU A 102 -0.67 0.56 -13.83
C LEU A 102 0.43 0.08 -14.78
N ASN A 103 0.63 0.82 -15.88
CA ASN A 103 1.76 0.57 -16.75
C ASN A 103 3.02 1.19 -16.14
N THR A 104 3.84 0.34 -15.54
CA THR A 104 5.09 0.68 -14.87
C THR A 104 6.30 0.17 -15.68
N GLU A 105 6.08 -0.30 -16.91
CA GLU A 105 7.16 -0.72 -17.81
C GLU A 105 8.16 0.45 -17.93
N ASN A 106 9.42 0.20 -17.56
CA ASN A 106 10.53 1.15 -17.40
C ASN A 106 10.70 1.82 -16.02
N SER A 107 9.91 1.47 -15.01
CA SER A 107 10.16 1.93 -13.64
C SER A 107 11.28 1.11 -13.00
N ASN A 108 12.52 1.61 -13.05
CA ASN A 108 13.64 1.04 -12.28
C ASN A 108 13.61 1.47 -10.80
N ARG A 109 12.44 1.87 -10.29
CA ARG A 109 12.24 2.54 -8.99
C ARG A 109 10.90 2.12 -8.40
N CYS A 110 10.83 2.24 -7.08
CA CYS A 110 9.60 2.13 -6.30
C CYS A 110 8.48 2.95 -6.93
N VAL A 111 7.40 2.27 -7.29
CA VAL A 111 6.17 2.88 -7.79
C VAL A 111 5.39 3.36 -6.59
N LYS A 112 4.94 4.63 -6.61
CA LYS A 112 4.14 5.21 -5.53
C LYS A 112 2.98 5.99 -6.12
N GLY A 113 1.86 6.01 -5.41
CA GLY A 113 0.71 6.80 -5.83
C GLY A 113 -0.37 6.88 -4.76
N THR A 114 -1.44 7.59 -5.11
CA THR A 114 -2.66 7.67 -4.31
C THR A 114 -3.76 6.92 -5.04
N ILE A 115 -4.46 6.05 -4.33
CA ILE A 115 -5.67 5.39 -4.81
C ILE A 115 -6.88 6.09 -4.19
N HIS A 116 -7.86 6.35 -5.04
CA HIS A 116 -9.15 6.95 -4.68
C HIS A 116 -10.24 5.94 -4.97
N VAL A 117 -10.90 5.44 -3.93
CA VAL A 117 -11.99 4.45 -4.05
C VAL A 117 -13.32 5.19 -3.94
N ASN A 118 -14.13 5.12 -4.99
CA ASN A 118 -15.49 5.65 -4.96
C ASN A 118 -16.44 4.60 -4.38
N LEU A 119 -16.95 4.85 -3.17
CA LEU A 119 -17.96 4.05 -2.49
C LEU A 119 -19.34 4.60 -2.88
N SER A 120 -19.90 4.05 -3.96
CA SER A 120 -21.17 4.47 -4.55
C SER A 120 -21.88 3.27 -5.19
N PRO A 121 -23.23 3.16 -5.09
CA PRO A 121 -24.16 4.12 -4.50
C PRO A 121 -24.26 4.05 -2.97
N PHE A 122 -23.52 3.14 -2.33
CA PHE A 122 -23.57 2.96 -0.88
C PHE A 122 -22.16 2.93 -0.31
N TYR A 123 -21.98 3.52 0.87
CA TYR A 123 -20.75 3.46 1.68
C TYR A 123 -21.01 2.92 3.09
N ARG A 124 -22.26 2.55 3.39
CA ARG A 124 -22.70 1.99 4.67
C ARG A 124 -23.87 1.04 4.43
N ASN A 125 -24.22 0.25 5.43
CA ASN A 125 -25.43 -0.57 5.39
C ASN A 125 -26.67 0.30 5.71
N PHE A 126 -27.42 0.70 4.68
CA PHE A 126 -28.64 1.49 4.86
C PHE A 126 -29.80 0.73 5.52
N LEU A 127 -29.70 -0.61 5.63
CA LEU A 127 -30.67 -1.44 6.34
C LEU A 127 -30.41 -1.51 7.85
N SER A 128 -29.27 -0.98 8.32
CA SER A 128 -28.90 -0.87 9.73
C SER A 128 -28.87 0.60 10.19
N PRO A 129 -30.02 1.30 10.23
CA PRO A 129 -30.05 2.74 10.55
C PRO A 129 -29.72 3.06 12.01
N GLU A 130 -29.61 2.05 12.87
CA GLU A 130 -29.31 2.23 14.30
C GLU A 130 -27.81 2.46 14.57
N SER A 131 -26.94 2.11 13.62
CA SER A 131 -25.49 2.37 13.71
C SER A 131 -25.15 3.66 12.97
N ASP A 132 -24.67 4.67 13.71
CA ASP A 132 -24.17 5.93 13.17
C ASP A 132 -22.65 5.94 12.94
N THR A 133 -21.95 4.85 13.28
CA THR A 133 -20.49 4.81 13.28
C THR A 133 -20.00 3.53 12.60
N ILE A 134 -19.16 3.71 11.57
CA ILE A 134 -18.62 2.63 10.75
C ILE A 134 -17.08 2.66 10.74
N MET A 135 -16.49 1.56 10.28
CA MET A 135 -15.05 1.44 10.01
C MET A 135 -14.83 0.49 8.84
N PHE A 136 -13.80 0.74 8.03
CA PHE A 136 -13.33 -0.20 7.03
C PHE A 136 -11.97 -0.77 7.41
N ARG A 137 -11.79 -2.08 7.19
CA ARG A 137 -10.49 -2.76 7.21
C ARG A 137 -10.12 -3.19 5.81
N PHE A 138 -8.93 -2.88 5.31
CA PHE A 138 -8.59 -3.20 3.93
C PHE A 138 -7.13 -3.55 3.70
N TYR A 139 -6.91 -4.26 2.59
CA TYR A 139 -5.59 -4.62 2.06
C TYR A 139 -5.62 -4.71 0.53
N LEU A 140 -4.45 -4.60 -0.08
CA LEU A 140 -4.23 -4.68 -1.52
C LEU A 140 -3.41 -5.93 -1.87
N LEU A 141 -3.76 -6.58 -2.97
CA LEU A 141 -2.93 -7.55 -3.65
C LEU A 141 -2.32 -6.93 -4.92
N ASP A 142 -1.05 -7.21 -5.14
CA ASP A 142 -0.40 -6.95 -6.42
C ASP A 142 -0.71 -8.06 -7.45
N ARG A 143 -0.08 -8.05 -8.63
CA ARG A 143 -0.32 -9.09 -9.66
C ARG A 143 0.38 -10.41 -9.36
N ALA A 144 1.47 -10.40 -8.61
CA ALA A 144 2.12 -11.59 -8.06
C ALA A 144 1.36 -12.20 -6.86
N LEU A 145 0.26 -11.57 -6.44
CA LEU A 145 -0.59 -11.94 -5.31
C LEU A 145 0.09 -11.74 -3.94
N ASN A 146 1.11 -10.88 -3.84
CA ASN A 146 1.63 -10.48 -2.54
C ASN A 146 0.63 -9.55 -1.86
N LYS A 147 0.40 -9.81 -0.57
CA LYS A 147 -0.56 -9.08 0.25
C LYS A 147 0.13 -7.94 0.99
N SER A 148 -0.45 -6.75 0.91
CA SER A 148 0.02 -5.59 1.67
C SER A 148 -0.16 -5.74 3.18
N ASN A 149 0.34 -4.75 3.93
CA ASN A 149 -0.16 -4.51 5.29
C ASN A 149 -1.68 -4.30 5.29
N ILE A 150 -2.31 -4.56 6.44
CA ILE A 150 -3.74 -4.33 6.66
C ILE A 150 -3.90 -2.99 7.37
N ILE A 151 -4.90 -2.22 6.96
CA ILE A 151 -5.23 -0.92 7.51
C ILE A 151 -6.67 -0.90 8.00
N ASP A 152 -6.87 -0.27 9.15
CA ASP A 152 -8.18 0.15 9.63
C ASP A 152 -8.32 1.66 9.42
N THR A 153 -9.47 2.09 8.91
CA THR A 153 -9.82 3.52 8.95
C THR A 153 -10.01 3.96 10.41
N PRO A 154 -9.91 5.27 10.69
CA PRO A 154 -10.53 5.82 11.90
C PRO A 154 -12.03 5.54 11.95
N GLU A 155 -12.65 5.84 13.09
CA GLU A 155 -14.11 5.84 13.20
C GLU A 155 -14.70 6.86 12.24
N ILE A 156 -15.69 6.44 11.44
CA ILE A 156 -16.41 7.29 10.50
C ILE A 156 -17.83 7.45 11.01
N ILE A 157 -18.18 8.66 11.43
CA ILE A 157 -19.55 9.00 11.83
C ILE A 157 -20.36 9.29 10.58
N THR A 158 -21.42 8.52 10.35
CA THR A 158 -22.33 8.67 9.22
C THR A 158 -23.50 9.58 9.59
N PRO A 159 -23.98 10.43 8.67
CA PRO A 159 -25.14 11.30 8.90
C PRO A 159 -26.46 10.53 9.05
#